data_AF-A0AAJ4R697-F1
#
_entry.id   AF-A0AAJ4R697-F1
#
_cell.length_a   1.000
_cell.length_b   1.000
_cell.length_c   1.000
_cell.angle_alpha   90.00
_cell.angle_beta   90.00
_cell.angle_gamma   90.00
#
_symmetry.space_group_name_H-M   'P 1'
#
loop_
_entity.id
_entity.type
_entity.pdbx_description
1 polymer ?
#
loop_
_entity_poly.entity_id
_entity_poly.type
_entity_poly.pdbx_seq_one_letter_code
_entity_poly.pdbx_strand_id
1 'polypeptide(L)' 'MESTTDDNIAGQRIADVREMTSEEIEREGWQAHDWQSTVVLELESGTILYPSADPEGNAPGTIFGTDADDTAFALYP' A
#
# COMPACT_ATOMS: atom_id res chain seq x y z
N MET A 1 -17.69 -21.72 -5.65
CA MET A 1 -17.21 -20.53 -6.38
C MET A 1 -15.87 -20.93 -6.95
N GLU A 2 -15.71 -20.88 -8.27
CA GLU A 2 -14.40 -21.12 -8.89
C GLU A 2 -13.45 -20.04 -8.38
N SER A 3 -12.37 -20.46 -7.70
CA SER A 3 -11.23 -19.60 -7.43
C SER A 3 -10.58 -19.28 -8.78
N THR A 4 -10.88 -18.11 -9.33
CA THR A 4 -10.07 -17.52 -10.38
C THR A 4 -8.65 -17.36 -9.85
N THR A 5 -7.66 -17.67 -10.67
CA THR A 5 -6.22 -17.73 -10.36
C THR A 5 -5.59 -16.40 -9.85
N ASP A 6 -6.40 -15.39 -9.54
CA ASP A 6 -6.04 -13.99 -9.25
C ASP A 6 -5.78 -13.66 -7.77
N ASP A 7 -5.99 -14.58 -6.83
CA ASP A 7 -5.71 -14.33 -5.40
C ASP A 7 -4.21 -14.42 -5.03
N ASN A 8 -3.37 -14.92 -5.94
CA ASN A 8 -1.95 -15.10 -5.66
C ASN A 8 -1.14 -13.86 -6.07
N ILE A 9 -0.83 -13.01 -5.09
CA ILE A 9 0.05 -11.85 -5.27
C ILE A 9 1.53 -12.24 -5.43
N ALA A 10 1.92 -13.48 -5.09
CA ALA A 10 3.31 -13.90 -5.13
C ALA A 10 3.82 -13.99 -6.57
N GLY A 11 4.97 -13.36 -6.82
CA GLY A 11 5.59 -13.32 -8.15
C GLY A 11 4.98 -12.28 -9.09
N GLN A 12 3.95 -11.55 -8.66
CA GLN A 12 3.45 -10.40 -9.41
C GLN A 12 4.43 -9.23 -9.33
N ARG A 13 4.48 -8.46 -10.41
CA ARG A 13 5.30 -7.26 -10.50
C ARG A 13 4.53 -6.05 -9.98
N ILE A 14 5.22 -5.21 -9.22
CA ILE A 14 4.75 -3.86 -8.88
C ILE A 14 4.89 -2.99 -10.13
N ALA A 15 3.75 -2.52 -10.65
CA ALA A 15 3.64 -1.67 -11.82
C ALA A 15 3.83 -0.20 -11.47
N ASP A 16 3.36 0.24 -10.30
CA ASP A 16 3.46 1.62 -9.85
C ASP A 16 3.58 1.74 -8.32
N VAL A 17 4.15 2.87 -7.88
CA VAL A 17 4.28 3.26 -6.46
C VAL A 17 3.80 4.70 -6.34
N ARG A 18 2.68 4.90 -5.64
CA ARG A 18 2.01 6.20 -5.55
C ARG A 18 1.49 6.50 -4.16
N GLU A 19 1.06 7.73 -3.98
CA GLU A 19 0.29 8.15 -2.81
C GLU A 19 -1.15 7.57 -2.86
N MET A 20 -1.70 7.24 -1.69
CA MET A 20 -3.11 6.90 -1.54
C MET A 20 -3.99 8.13 -1.82
N THR A 21 -5.05 7.97 -2.61
CA THR A 21 -5.93 9.11 -2.93
C THR A 21 -6.86 9.44 -1.76
N SER A 22 -7.38 10.67 -1.72
CA SER A 22 -8.39 11.06 -0.72
C SER A 22 -9.61 10.14 -0.74
N GLU A 23 -10.08 9.74 -1.92
CA GLU A 23 -11.22 8.82 -2.08
C GLU A 23 -10.93 7.43 -1.49
N GLU A 24 -9.69 6.96 -1.61
CA GLU A 24 -9.24 5.70 -1.01
C GLU A 24 -9.17 5.82 0.53
N ILE A 25 -8.59 6.89 1.06
CA ILE A 25 -8.53 7.17 2.51
C ILE A 25 -9.95 7.22 3.11
N GLU A 26 -10.87 7.93 2.45
CA GLU A 26 -12.28 8.02 2.85
C GLU A 26 -12.97 6.66 2.83
N ARG A 27 -12.70 5.83 1.81
CA ARG A 27 -13.26 4.48 1.68
C ARG A 27 -12.81 3.57 2.83
N GLU A 28 -11.56 3.67 3.26
CA GLU A 28 -11.04 2.90 4.40
C GLU A 28 -11.55 3.42 5.76
N GLY A 29 -12.27 4.55 5.77
CA GLY A 29 -12.80 5.16 6.99
C GLY A 29 -11.71 5.74 7.89
N TRP A 30 -10.52 6.00 7.33
CA TRP A 30 -9.46 6.70 8.05
C TRP A 30 -9.87 8.16 8.19
N GLN A 31 -9.73 8.72 9.38
CA GLN A 31 -10.15 10.10 9.65
C GLN A 31 -9.26 11.04 8.84
N ALA A 32 -9.75 11.52 7.70
CA ALA A 32 -9.04 12.40 6.77
C ALA A 32 -8.23 13.48 7.50
N HIS A 33 -6.96 13.18 7.68
CA HIS A 33 -5.97 14.02 8.29
C HIS A 33 -4.84 14.11 7.27
N ASP A 34 -4.36 15.33 6.98
CA ASP A 34 -3.34 15.58 5.96
C ASP A 34 -2.03 14.79 6.16
N TRP A 35 -1.85 14.21 7.35
CA TRP A 35 -0.69 13.41 7.75
C TRP A 35 -0.93 11.89 7.73
N GLN A 36 -2.12 11.42 7.29
CA GLN A 36 -2.47 9.99 7.20
C GLN A 36 -2.33 9.40 5.80
N SER A 37 -1.66 10.11 4.90
CA SER A 37 -1.34 9.57 3.58
C SER A 37 -0.34 8.41 3.68
N THR A 38 -0.43 7.43 2.77
CA THR A 38 0.47 6.27 2.73
C THR A 38 0.84 5.89 1.31
N VAL A 39 1.86 5.06 1.20
CA VAL A 39 2.27 4.47 -0.08
C VAL A 39 1.30 3.35 -0.49
N VAL A 40 0.94 3.37 -1.77
CA VAL A 40 0.21 2.31 -2.46
C VAL A 40 1.16 1.65 -3.45
N LEU A 41 1.23 0.31 -3.39
CA LEU A 41 1.88 -0.52 -4.40
C LEU A 41 0.80 -1.07 -5.33
N GLU A 42 0.84 -0.68 -6.60
CA GLU A 42 -0.08 -1.20 -7.62
C GLU A 42 0.59 -2.36 -8.37
N LEU A 43 -0.06 -3.52 -8.40
CA LEU A 43 0.39 -4.70 -9.14
C LEU A 43 -0.08 -4.63 -10.60
N GLU A 44 0.62 -5.33 -11.50
CA GLU A 44 0.21 -5.41 -12.92
C GLU A 44 -1.22 -5.98 -13.12
N SER A 45 -1.78 -6.70 -12.14
CA SER A 45 -3.17 -7.16 -12.13
C SER A 45 -4.20 -6.06 -11.87
N GLY A 46 -3.77 -4.88 -11.40
CA GLY A 46 -4.63 -3.83 -10.85
C GLY A 46 -4.95 -4.01 -9.35
N THR A 47 -4.42 -5.06 -8.70
CA THR A 47 -4.47 -5.18 -7.23
C THR A 47 -3.61 -4.09 -6.60
N ILE A 48 -4.11 -3.45 -5.55
CA ILE A 48 -3.35 -2.47 -4.76
C ILE A 48 -3.06 -3.01 -3.36
N LEU A 49 -1.88 -2.69 -2.84
CA LEU A 49 -1.44 -3.02 -1.48
C LEU A 49 -1.01 -1.74 -0.76
N TYR A 50 -1.42 -1.58 0.50
CA TYR A 50 -1.06 -0.43 1.33
C TYR A 50 -1.00 -0.81 2.82
N PRO A 51 -0.15 -0.15 3.62
CA PRO A 51 -0.12 -0.32 5.08
C PRO A 51 -1.43 0.19 5.69
N SER A 52 -2.04 -0.61 6.57
CA SER A 52 -3.28 -0.22 7.24
C SER A 52 -3.02 0.76 8.39
N ALA A 53 -3.91 1.73 8.57
CA ALA A 53 -4.04 2.46 9.83
C ALA A 53 -4.80 1.60 10.85
N ASP A 54 -4.34 1.59 12.10
CA ASP A 54 -5.01 0.81 13.14
C ASP A 54 -6.29 1.50 13.64
N PRO A 55 -7.23 0.76 14.24
CA PRO A 55 -8.52 1.30 14.68
C PRO A 55 -8.44 2.26 15.88
N GLU A 56 -7.29 2.39 16.53
CA GLU A 56 -7.04 3.41 17.59
C GLU A 56 -6.75 4.78 16.98
N GLY A 57 -6.52 4.85 15.66
CA GLY A 57 -6.34 6.07 14.89
C GLY A 57 -4.89 6.50 14.68
N ASN A 58 -3.91 5.62 14.93
CA ASN A 58 -2.54 5.96 14.52
C ASN A 58 -2.40 5.92 13.00
N ALA A 59 -1.43 6.68 12.50
CA ALA A 59 -1.15 6.77 11.07
C ALA A 59 -0.84 5.39 10.46
N PRO A 60 -1.12 5.18 9.16
CA PRO A 60 -0.72 3.97 8.47
C PRO A 60 0.79 3.72 8.59
N GLY A 61 1.17 2.45 8.61
CA GLY A 61 2.57 2.06 8.67
C GLY A 61 3.40 2.53 7.47
N THR A 62 4.72 2.40 7.57
CA THR A 62 5.67 2.68 6.47
C THR A 62 6.21 1.37 5.90
N ILE A 63 6.44 1.30 4.59
CA ILE A 63 7.13 0.18 3.96
C ILE A 63 8.63 0.48 3.92
N PHE A 64 9.41 -0.39 4.55
CA PHE A 64 10.86 -0.37 4.48
C PHE A 64 11.34 -1.44 3.51
N GLY A 65 12.41 -1.12 2.79
CA GLY A 65 13.08 -2.06 1.89
C GLY A 65 14.59 -1.94 2.01
N THR A 66 15.26 -2.94 1.47
CA THR A 66 16.70 -2.96 1.29
C THR A 66 16.98 -3.31 -0.16
N ASP A 67 17.86 -2.57 -0.82
CA ASP A 67 18.26 -2.89 -2.19
C ASP A 67 19.34 -3.99 -2.22
N ALA A 68 19.81 -4.34 -3.43
CA ALA A 68 20.80 -5.39 -3.63
C ALA A 68 22.19 -5.05 -3.04
N ASP A 69 22.43 -3.79 -2.69
CA ASP A 69 23.68 -3.28 -2.10
C ASP A 69 23.57 -3.14 -0.57
N ASP A 70 22.56 -3.77 0.05
CA ASP A 70 22.23 -3.66 1.48
C ASP A 70 21.88 -2.22 1.93
N THR A 71 21.52 -1.34 0.99
CA THR A 71 21.13 0.03 1.32
C THR A 71 19.65 0.05 1.71
N ALA A 72 19.39 0.51 2.94
CA ALA A 72 18.03 0.68 3.43
C ALA A 72 17.36 1.88 2.77
N PHE A 73 16.09 1.71 2.39
CA PHE A 73 15.21 2.78 1.95
C PHE A 73 13.83 2.62 2.58
N ALA A 74 13.03 3.68 2.50
CA ALA A 74 11.64 3.66 2.91
C ALA A 74 10.81 4.29 1.80
N LEU A 75 9.64 3.72 1.59
CA LEU A 75 8.65 4.29 0.70
C LEU A 75 7.74 5.18 1.55
N TYR A 76 7.77 6.47 1.22
CA TYR A 76 6.92 7.49 1.80
C TYR A 76 5.94 7.98 0.73
N PRO A 77 4.77 8.48 1.13
CA PRO A 77 3.92 9.29 0.25
C PRO A 77 4.69 10.49 -0.33
#